data_AF-A0A354P632-F1
#
_entry.id   AF-A0A354P632-F1
#
_cell.length_a   1.000
_cell.length_b   1.000
_cell.length_c   1.000
_cell.angle_alpha   90.00
_cell.angle_beta   90.00
_cell.angle_gamma   90.00
#
_symmetry.space_group_name_H-M   'P 1'
#
loop_
_entity.id
_entity.type
_entity.pdbx_description
1 polymer ?
#
loop_
_entity_poly.entity_id
_entity_poly.type
_entity_poly.pdbx_seq_one_letter_code
_entity_poly.pdbx_strand_id
1 'polypeptide(L)'
;MKRNGFTLVELLVVIAIIGVMVGLLLPAVQAAREAARRMQCSNNMKQLGLAVHNYADSFRRMPASSQGYGGCVGTPRNGEIKNANGLVALLPYIELQNLYDRFNHNQAYSINPGAPQRATGTVVGDPATNGNTALASTIVETFLCPSDNNPAVGRLAGIHYGPAPGFVGAATNYDFIVTAGTEFANCNSYASSSGPTKRMFGGDFNTRMADVIDGLSNTFMMGETTKFHVNGAAFAWSYRGWVMTGIDPHHSAVNGGINIWHQPWIDPTWQSPPFIPVRGRARSWWVPAGSLHPGGCHFVMGDASVQFVSQSIDMLTLGRLSAMGDGQVAALPN
;
A
#
# COMPACT_ATOMS: atom_id res chain seq x y z
N MET A 1 65.86 23.77 3.43
CA MET A 1 64.59 23.48 2.72
C MET A 1 63.70 24.70 2.79
N LYS A 2 63.50 25.44 1.69
CA LYS A 2 62.49 26.51 1.63
C LYS A 2 61.10 25.84 1.60
N ARG A 3 60.26 26.09 2.61
CA ARG A 3 58.83 25.73 2.57
C ARG A 3 58.13 26.82 1.76
N ASN A 4 57.60 26.47 0.60
CA ASN A 4 56.74 27.38 -0.17
C ASN A 4 55.41 27.46 0.59
N GLY A 5 55.11 28.64 1.15
CA GLY A 5 53.84 28.91 1.82
C GLY A 5 52.74 29.16 0.80
N PHE A 6 51.55 28.64 1.07
CA PHE A 6 50.36 28.86 0.24
C PHE A 6 49.87 30.30 0.40
N THR A 7 49.55 30.97 -0.70
CA THR A 7 48.99 32.33 -0.67
C THR A 7 47.49 32.29 -0.40
N LEU A 8 46.97 33.35 0.22
CA LEU A 8 45.53 33.48 0.50
C LEU A 8 44.67 33.42 -0.77
N VAL A 9 45.21 33.90 -1.89
CA VAL A 9 44.55 33.86 -3.21
C VAL A 9 44.45 32.43 -3.73
N GLU A 10 45.52 31.64 -3.64
CA GLU A 10 45.49 30.22 -4.06
C GLU A 10 44.45 29.42 -3.27
N LEU A 11 44.29 29.71 -1.97
CA LEU A 11 43.29 29.04 -1.13
C LEU A 11 41.86 29.41 -1.54
N LEU A 12 41.60 30.68 -1.82
CA LEU A 12 40.30 31.15 -2.28
C LEU A 12 39.90 30.54 -3.62
N VAL A 13 40.83 30.46 -4.57
CA VAL A 13 40.54 29.87 -5.90
C VAL A 13 40.18 28.39 -5.77
N VAL A 14 40.92 27.62 -4.96
CA VAL A 14 40.62 26.19 -4.75
C VAL A 14 39.26 26.00 -4.11
N ILE A 15 38.92 26.79 -3.08
CA ILE A 15 37.60 26.73 -2.43
C ILE A 15 36.50 27.13 -3.40
N ALA A 16 36.72 28.15 -4.26
CA ALA A 16 35.75 28.55 -5.27
C ALA A 16 35.49 27.44 -6.30
N ILE A 17 36.54 26.77 -6.79
CA ILE A 17 36.41 25.65 -7.74
C ILE A 17 35.68 24.47 -7.09
N ILE A 18 36.06 24.09 -5.86
CA ILE A 18 35.36 23.04 -5.10
C ILE A 18 33.89 23.43 -4.88
N GLY A 19 33.62 24.68 -4.51
CA GLY A 19 32.27 25.19 -4.32
C GLY A 19 31.41 25.08 -5.58
N VAL A 20 31.96 25.44 -6.74
CA VAL A 20 31.27 25.29 -8.04
C VAL A 20 31.06 23.82 -8.39
N MET A 21 32.08 22.97 -8.24
CA MET A 21 31.95 21.54 -8.51
C MET A 21 30.90 20.89 -7.61
N VAL A 22 30.92 21.14 -6.31
CA VAL A 22 29.92 20.61 -5.36
C VAL A 22 28.54 21.16 -5.67
N GLY A 23 28.43 22.46 -5.99
CA GLY A 23 27.16 23.11 -6.35
C GLY A 23 26.50 22.48 -7.57
N LEU A 24 27.27 22.06 -8.57
CA LEU A 24 26.77 21.40 -9.77
C LEU A 24 26.54 19.89 -9.57
N LEU A 25 27.37 19.21 -8.78
CA LEU A 25 27.31 17.76 -8.59
C LEU A 25 26.24 17.33 -7.59
N LEU A 26 25.96 18.10 -6.54
CA LEU A 26 25.00 17.69 -5.50
C LEU A 26 23.58 17.48 -6.06
N PRO A 27 22.99 18.41 -6.85
CA PRO A 27 21.67 18.18 -7.46
C PRO A 27 21.66 16.96 -8.38
N ALA A 28 22.72 16.77 -9.16
CA ALA A 28 22.85 15.65 -10.09
C ALA A 28 22.90 14.30 -9.35
N VAL A 29 23.67 14.20 -8.26
CA VAL A 29 23.75 12.98 -7.45
C VAL A 29 22.40 12.66 -6.78
N GLN A 30 21.66 13.67 -6.31
CA GLN A 30 20.34 13.42 -5.71
C GLN A 30 19.31 12.95 -6.76
N ALA A 31 19.32 13.55 -7.95
CA ALA A 31 18.47 13.12 -9.05
C ALA A 31 18.77 11.67 -9.47
N ALA A 32 20.06 11.32 -9.60
CA ALA A 32 20.49 9.96 -9.91
C ALA A 32 20.06 8.96 -8.83
N ARG A 33 20.21 9.31 -7.55
CA ARG A 33 19.75 8.46 -6.43
C ARG A 33 18.24 8.24 -6.45
N GLU A 34 17.45 9.26 -6.73
CA GLU A 34 15.99 9.11 -6.82
C GLU A 34 15.57 8.28 -8.04
N ALA A 35 16.24 8.43 -9.18
CA ALA A 35 16.00 7.60 -10.35
C ALA A 35 16.27 6.11 -10.04
N ALA A 36 17.36 5.80 -9.33
CA ALA A 36 17.66 4.44 -8.90
C ALA A 36 16.59 3.88 -7.92
N ARG A 37 16.15 4.69 -6.96
CA ARG A 37 15.07 4.29 -6.02
C ARG A 37 13.74 4.03 -6.72
N ARG A 38 13.36 4.89 -7.68
CA ARG A 38 12.18 4.68 -8.53
C ARG A 38 12.26 3.39 -9.32
N MET A 39 13.41 3.11 -9.93
CA MET A 39 13.64 1.87 -10.66
C MET A 39 13.48 0.66 -9.75
N GLN A 40 13.99 0.73 -8.51
CA GLN A 40 13.80 -0.33 -7.53
C GLN A 40 12.33 -0.49 -7.10
N CYS A 41 11.58 0.61 -6.85
CA CYS A 41 10.15 0.51 -6.53
C CYS A 41 9.35 -0.09 -7.70
N SER A 42 9.66 0.30 -8.93
CA SER A 42 9.07 -0.29 -10.15
C SER A 42 9.37 -1.79 -10.26
N ASN A 43 10.61 -2.21 -9.98
CA ASN A 43 11.00 -3.63 -10.00
C ASN A 43 10.31 -4.44 -8.90
N ASN A 44 10.22 -3.91 -7.68
CA ASN A 44 9.47 -4.55 -6.59
C ASN A 44 8.00 -4.75 -6.98
N MET A 45 7.36 -3.71 -7.51
CA MET A 45 5.99 -3.76 -8.01
C MET A 45 5.83 -4.76 -9.17
N LYS A 46 6.81 -4.87 -10.07
CA LYS A 46 6.83 -5.88 -11.13
C LYS A 46 6.88 -7.30 -10.55
N GLN A 47 7.71 -7.55 -9.55
CA GLN A 47 7.78 -8.85 -8.86
C GLN A 47 6.43 -9.20 -8.21
N LEU A 48 5.78 -8.25 -7.56
CA LEU A 48 4.45 -8.46 -6.97
C LEU A 48 3.39 -8.74 -8.05
N GLY A 49 3.44 -8.04 -9.18
CA GLY A 49 2.55 -8.31 -10.30
C GLY A 49 2.72 -9.72 -10.88
N LEU A 50 3.96 -10.16 -11.06
CA LEU A 50 4.26 -11.52 -11.49
C LEU A 50 3.84 -12.56 -10.44
N ALA A 51 3.99 -12.25 -9.15
CA ALA A 51 3.54 -13.11 -8.06
C ALA A 51 2.01 -13.32 -8.10
N VAL A 52 1.23 -12.27 -8.40
CA VAL A 52 -0.22 -12.39 -8.60
C VAL A 52 -0.54 -13.29 -9.81
N HIS A 53 0.18 -13.16 -10.92
CA HIS A 53 0.01 -14.02 -12.10
C HIS A 53 0.33 -15.48 -11.78
N ASN A 54 1.46 -15.77 -11.12
CA ASN A 54 1.83 -17.13 -10.72
C ASN A 54 0.81 -17.74 -9.74
N TYR A 55 0.27 -16.94 -8.81
CA TYR A 55 -0.85 -17.34 -7.96
C TYR A 55 -2.08 -17.69 -8.82
N ALA A 56 -2.43 -16.83 -9.77
CA ALA A 56 -3.58 -17.04 -10.64
C ALA A 56 -3.43 -18.25 -11.57
N ASP A 57 -2.22 -18.58 -12.02
CA ASP A 57 -1.95 -19.79 -12.78
C ASP A 57 -2.22 -21.05 -11.96
N SER A 58 -1.81 -21.03 -10.69
CA SER A 58 -1.97 -22.15 -9.76
C SER A 58 -3.42 -22.33 -9.29
N PHE A 59 -4.12 -21.23 -8.99
CA PHE A 59 -5.46 -21.25 -8.38
C PHE A 59 -6.60 -20.91 -9.34
N ARG A 60 -6.29 -20.57 -10.61
CA ARG A 60 -7.23 -20.09 -11.63
C ARG A 60 -8.02 -18.83 -11.23
N ARG A 61 -7.50 -18.08 -10.27
CA ARG A 61 -8.08 -16.86 -9.70
C ARG A 61 -7.00 -16.07 -8.98
N MET A 62 -7.12 -14.76 -8.95
CA MET A 62 -6.27 -13.86 -8.17
C MET A 62 -6.55 -13.99 -6.67
N PRO A 63 -5.60 -13.64 -5.78
CA PRO A 63 -5.86 -13.67 -4.35
C PRO A 63 -6.97 -12.67 -3.98
N ALA A 64 -7.65 -12.92 -2.87
CA ALA A 64 -8.51 -11.91 -2.26
C ALA A 64 -7.62 -10.86 -1.58
N SER A 65 -8.04 -9.59 -1.53
CA SER A 65 -7.27 -8.54 -0.84
C SER A 65 -7.23 -8.76 0.67
N SER A 66 -8.25 -9.44 1.20
CA SER A 66 -8.37 -9.83 2.59
C SER A 66 -9.22 -11.08 2.78
N GLN A 67 -9.10 -11.75 3.92
CA GLN A 67 -9.99 -12.87 4.30
C GLN A 67 -10.47 -12.71 5.74
N GLY A 68 -11.77 -12.91 5.95
CA GLY A 68 -12.43 -12.84 7.24
C GLY A 68 -12.30 -11.45 7.88
N TYR A 69 -12.64 -10.39 7.16
CA TYR A 69 -12.47 -9.02 7.61
C TYR A 69 -13.43 -8.67 8.77
N GLY A 70 -12.89 -8.29 9.93
CA GLY A 70 -13.67 -8.01 11.15
C GLY A 70 -14.24 -6.59 11.26
N GLY A 71 -13.82 -5.67 10.38
CA GLY A 71 -14.26 -4.27 10.36
C GLY A 71 -15.60 -4.03 9.66
N CYS A 72 -16.14 -5.03 8.98
CA CYS A 72 -17.39 -4.95 8.22
C CYS A 72 -18.65 -5.06 9.10
N VAL A 73 -19.81 -4.66 8.58
CA VAL A 73 -21.11 -4.92 9.24
C VAL A 73 -21.75 -6.18 8.65
N GLY A 74 -22.14 -7.09 9.53
CA GLY A 74 -22.72 -8.39 9.17
C GLY A 74 -21.75 -9.54 9.37
N THR A 75 -21.97 -10.66 8.68
CA THR A 75 -21.14 -11.87 8.85
C THR A 75 -20.15 -12.01 7.69
N PRO A 76 -18.83 -12.15 7.94
CA PRO A 76 -17.86 -12.51 6.90
C PRO A 76 -18.24 -13.81 6.21
N ARG A 77 -17.74 -14.05 4.99
CA ARG A 77 -18.23 -15.12 4.12
C ARG A 77 -18.39 -16.49 4.77
N ASN A 78 -17.44 -16.89 5.61
CA ASN A 78 -17.43 -18.19 6.29
C ASN A 78 -17.78 -18.10 7.79
N GLY A 79 -18.23 -16.95 8.27
CA GLY A 79 -18.46 -16.69 9.70
C GLY A 79 -17.18 -16.53 10.53
N GLU A 80 -16.00 -16.77 9.95
CA GLU A 80 -14.71 -16.64 10.62
C GLU A 80 -14.10 -15.24 10.40
N ILE A 81 -13.64 -14.62 11.49
CA ILE A 81 -12.88 -13.38 11.48
C ILE A 81 -11.40 -13.74 11.60
N LYS A 82 -10.66 -13.48 10.52
CA LYS A 82 -9.22 -13.74 10.43
C LYS A 82 -8.40 -12.48 10.23
N ASN A 83 -8.95 -11.48 9.52
CA ASN A 83 -8.24 -10.27 9.13
C ASN A 83 -6.94 -10.56 8.37
N ALA A 84 -6.86 -11.66 7.62
CA ALA A 84 -5.67 -11.98 6.85
C ALA A 84 -5.54 -11.00 5.67
N ASN A 85 -4.33 -10.55 5.37
CA ASN A 85 -4.05 -9.75 4.18
C ASN A 85 -3.69 -10.68 3.01
N GLY A 86 -4.22 -10.39 1.82
CA GLY A 86 -3.88 -11.10 0.58
C GLY A 86 -2.38 -11.12 0.24
N LEU A 87 -1.59 -10.15 0.72
CA LEU A 87 -0.14 -10.13 0.52
C LEU A 87 0.56 -11.38 1.09
N VAL A 88 -0.01 -11.99 2.15
CA VAL A 88 0.51 -13.27 2.69
C VAL A 88 0.43 -14.37 1.63
N ALA A 89 -0.63 -14.39 0.82
CA ALA A 89 -0.81 -15.38 -0.23
C ALA A 89 0.23 -15.27 -1.37
N LEU A 90 0.91 -14.12 -1.48
CA LEU A 90 1.94 -13.89 -2.49
C LEU A 90 3.34 -14.34 -2.06
N LEU A 91 3.58 -14.58 -0.76
CA LEU A 91 4.91 -14.92 -0.23
C LEU A 91 5.59 -16.11 -0.96
N PRO A 92 4.91 -17.24 -1.24
CA PRO A 92 5.49 -18.34 -2.01
C PRO A 92 6.04 -17.92 -3.38
N TYR A 93 5.41 -16.92 -4.00
CA TYR A 93 5.69 -16.47 -5.36
C TYR A 93 6.70 -15.32 -5.42
N ILE A 94 7.24 -14.92 -4.26
CA ILE A 94 8.37 -13.99 -4.11
C ILE A 94 9.49 -14.63 -3.28
N GLU A 95 9.67 -15.95 -3.40
CA GLU A 95 10.74 -16.73 -2.76
C GLU A 95 10.70 -16.77 -1.21
N LEU A 96 9.53 -16.47 -0.61
CA LEU A 96 9.33 -16.45 0.84
C LEU A 96 8.46 -17.60 1.35
N GLN A 97 8.57 -18.79 0.75
CA GLN A 97 7.84 -20.00 1.15
C GLN A 97 8.03 -20.31 2.64
N ASN A 98 9.27 -20.24 3.15
CA ASN A 98 9.56 -20.49 4.56
C ASN A 98 8.83 -19.54 5.52
N LEU A 99 8.57 -18.30 5.09
CA LEU A 99 7.79 -17.35 5.90
C LEU A 99 6.30 -17.66 5.82
N TYR A 100 5.80 -18.03 4.63
CA TYR A 100 4.42 -18.48 4.42
C TYR A 100 4.06 -19.66 5.32
N ASP A 101 4.86 -20.73 5.29
CA ASP A 101 4.60 -21.98 6.01
C ASP A 101 4.56 -21.82 7.54
N ARG A 102 5.16 -20.74 8.06
CA ARG A 102 5.15 -20.43 9.49
C ARG A 102 3.83 -19.81 9.94
N PHE A 103 3.04 -19.22 9.04
CA PHE A 103 1.74 -18.66 9.39
C PHE A 103 0.74 -19.78 9.68
N ASN A 104 0.01 -19.63 10.78
CA ASN A 104 -1.18 -20.42 11.02
C ASN A 104 -2.36 -19.82 10.22
N HIS A 105 -2.54 -20.29 8.99
CA HIS A 105 -3.58 -19.80 8.08
C HIS A 105 -5.03 -20.08 8.55
N ASN A 106 -5.20 -20.95 9.55
CA ASN A 106 -6.50 -21.28 10.12
C ASN A 106 -6.91 -20.36 11.28
N GLN A 107 -6.03 -19.46 11.72
CA GLN A 107 -6.28 -18.57 12.84
C GLN A 107 -6.21 -17.10 12.46
N ALA A 108 -6.69 -16.25 13.35
CA ALA A 108 -6.70 -14.81 13.14
C ALA A 108 -5.27 -14.26 13.05
N TYR A 109 -5.08 -13.32 12.14
CA TYR A 109 -3.82 -12.59 11.96
C TYR A 109 -3.83 -11.31 12.78
N SER A 110 -5.01 -10.73 13.00
CA SER A 110 -5.18 -9.56 13.84
C SER A 110 -6.60 -9.43 14.33
N ILE A 111 -6.77 -9.14 15.61
CA ILE A 111 -7.87 -8.40 16.22
C ILE A 111 -7.59 -8.39 17.73
N ASN A 112 -7.52 -7.22 18.34
CA ASN A 112 -7.43 -7.18 19.79
C ASN A 112 -8.75 -7.74 20.36
N PRO A 113 -8.72 -8.74 21.27
CA PRO A 113 -9.95 -9.27 21.88
C PRO A 113 -10.82 -8.22 22.57
N GLY A 114 -10.22 -7.11 23.02
CA GLY A 114 -10.92 -5.97 23.60
C GLY A 114 -11.36 -4.89 22.60
N ALA A 115 -11.02 -5.02 21.31
CA ALA A 115 -11.54 -4.12 20.29
C ALA A 115 -13.00 -4.49 19.97
N PRO A 116 -13.95 -3.54 19.99
CA PRO A 116 -15.30 -3.80 19.51
C PRO A 116 -15.20 -4.23 18.05
N GLN A 117 -16.00 -5.21 17.64
CA GLN A 117 -16.09 -5.68 16.26
C GLN A 117 -17.42 -5.24 15.68
N ARG A 118 -17.43 -4.92 14.39
CA ARG A 118 -18.69 -4.65 13.68
C ARG A 118 -19.27 -5.91 13.05
N ALA A 119 -18.39 -6.89 12.80
CA ALA A 119 -18.78 -8.16 12.25
C ALA A 119 -19.42 -9.05 13.32
N THR A 120 -20.43 -9.83 12.95
CA THR A 120 -21.13 -10.80 13.80
C THR A 120 -20.53 -12.21 13.75
N GLY A 121 -19.33 -12.36 13.17
CA GLY A 121 -18.60 -13.63 13.06
C GLY A 121 -17.79 -13.99 14.31
N THR A 122 -17.12 -15.14 14.27
CA THR A 122 -16.24 -15.64 15.34
C THR A 122 -14.79 -15.36 15.01
N VAL A 123 -14.06 -14.71 15.93
CA VAL A 123 -12.59 -14.67 15.85
C VAL A 123 -12.03 -16.06 16.06
N VAL A 124 -11.28 -16.55 15.08
CA VAL A 124 -10.69 -17.89 15.16
C VAL A 124 -9.33 -17.84 15.87
N GLY A 125 -9.29 -18.38 17.09
CA GLY A 125 -8.10 -18.37 17.95
C GLY A 125 -7.80 -16.99 18.54
N ASP A 126 -6.61 -16.85 19.13
CA ASP A 126 -6.14 -15.58 19.69
C ASP A 126 -4.93 -15.08 18.87
N PRO A 127 -5.07 -13.97 18.12
CA PRO A 127 -4.00 -13.44 17.30
C PRO A 127 -2.80 -13.01 18.15
N ALA A 128 -2.96 -12.65 19.42
CA ALA A 128 -1.85 -12.25 20.28
C ALA A 128 -0.92 -13.42 20.63
N THR A 129 -1.44 -14.65 20.68
CA THR A 129 -0.72 -15.82 21.19
C THR A 129 -0.50 -16.93 20.16
N ASN A 130 -1.18 -16.88 19.01
CA ASN A 130 -1.09 -17.92 17.98
C ASN A 130 0.16 -17.92 17.09
N GLY A 131 1.09 -16.99 17.31
CA GLY A 131 2.34 -16.89 16.55
C GLY A 131 2.27 -16.04 15.26
N ASN A 132 1.09 -15.82 14.66
CA ASN A 132 0.96 -14.98 13.45
C ASN A 132 1.42 -13.53 13.70
N THR A 133 1.13 -13.01 14.89
CA THR A 133 1.55 -11.66 15.32
C THR A 133 3.07 -11.49 15.29
N ALA A 134 3.84 -12.49 15.73
CA ALA A 134 5.30 -12.39 15.71
C ALA A 134 5.83 -12.27 14.28
N LEU A 135 5.24 -13.02 13.34
CA LEU A 135 5.63 -13.01 11.93
C LEU A 135 5.30 -11.69 11.25
N ALA A 136 4.21 -11.02 11.66
CA ALA A 136 3.77 -9.73 11.13
C ALA A 136 4.76 -8.58 11.38
N SER A 137 5.76 -8.76 12.27
CA SER A 137 6.84 -7.79 12.49
C SER A 137 8.04 -7.96 11.54
N THR A 138 8.05 -9.04 10.76
CA THR A 138 9.12 -9.31 9.77
C THR A 138 9.06 -8.28 8.64
N ILE A 139 10.16 -7.56 8.42
CA ILE A 139 10.30 -6.67 7.28
C ILE A 139 10.54 -7.52 6.03
N VAL A 140 9.69 -7.33 5.03
CA VAL A 140 9.82 -7.94 3.70
C VAL A 140 10.25 -6.83 2.74
N GLU A 141 11.51 -6.84 2.30
CA GLU A 141 12.09 -5.77 1.48
C GLU A 141 11.34 -5.54 0.16
N THR A 142 10.80 -6.62 -0.45
CA THR A 142 9.97 -6.54 -1.67
C THR A 142 8.68 -5.75 -1.46
N PHE A 143 8.22 -5.60 -0.21
CA PHE A 143 7.03 -4.80 0.14
C PHE A 143 7.35 -3.33 0.44
N LEU A 144 8.62 -2.93 0.40
CA LEU A 144 9.05 -1.57 0.74
C LEU A 144 9.50 -0.79 -0.50
N CYS A 145 9.14 0.49 -0.54
CA CYS A 145 9.70 1.42 -1.51
C CYS A 145 10.87 2.19 -0.88
N PRO A 146 12.10 2.10 -1.41
CA PRO A 146 13.26 2.83 -0.87
C PRO A 146 13.11 4.37 -0.89
N SER A 147 12.19 4.95 -1.67
CA SER A 147 11.90 6.40 -1.61
C SER A 147 11.12 6.80 -0.36
N ASP A 148 10.45 5.85 0.28
CA ASP A 148 9.82 6.03 1.59
C ASP A 148 10.80 5.69 2.72
N ASN A 149 11.52 6.71 3.18
CA ASN A 149 12.49 6.63 4.27
C ASN A 149 11.85 6.64 5.67
N ASN A 150 10.52 6.57 5.77
CA ASN A 150 9.88 6.40 7.06
C ASN A 150 10.19 5.01 7.65
N PRO A 151 10.18 4.88 8.99
CA PRO A 151 10.38 3.60 9.66
C PRO A 151 9.41 2.53 9.12
N ALA A 152 9.95 1.37 8.73
CA ALA A 152 9.14 0.24 8.28
C ALA A 152 8.37 -0.43 9.43
N VAL A 153 8.80 -0.17 10.67
CA VAL A 153 8.18 -0.62 11.92
C VAL A 153 7.99 0.60 12.81
N GLY A 154 7.04 0.56 13.74
CA GLY A 154 6.86 1.62 14.74
C GLY A 154 5.47 2.24 14.63
N ARG A 155 4.47 1.47 15.05
CA ARG A 155 3.08 1.83 14.83
C ARG A 155 2.49 2.61 16.00
N LEU A 156 1.85 3.74 15.69
CA LEU A 156 0.84 4.34 16.56
C LEU A 156 -0.51 3.74 16.17
N ALA A 157 -1.07 2.89 17.01
CA ALA A 157 -2.34 2.25 16.74
C ALA A 157 -3.16 2.09 18.01
N GLY A 158 -4.40 2.58 17.95
CA GLY A 158 -5.42 2.28 18.94
C GLY A 158 -5.81 0.80 18.94
N ILE A 159 -6.69 0.42 19.86
CA ILE A 159 -7.07 -0.98 20.10
C ILE A 159 -7.61 -1.71 18.84
N HIS A 160 -8.26 -1.00 17.92
CA HIS A 160 -8.87 -1.56 16.69
C HIS A 160 -7.88 -1.95 15.59
N TYR A 161 -6.63 -1.56 15.77
CA TYR A 161 -5.69 -1.50 14.68
C TYR A 161 -4.70 -2.68 14.76
N GLY A 162 -4.46 -3.28 15.92
CA GLY A 162 -3.49 -4.37 16.09
C GLY A 162 -4.06 -5.60 16.80
N PRO A 163 -3.28 -6.70 16.83
CA PRO A 163 -3.63 -7.92 17.56
C PRO A 163 -3.57 -7.76 19.09
N ALA A 164 -2.75 -6.83 19.59
CA ALA A 164 -2.60 -6.53 21.01
C ALA A 164 -2.14 -5.07 21.21
N PRO A 165 -2.32 -4.48 22.40
CA PRO A 165 -1.78 -3.17 22.72
C PRO A 165 -0.25 -3.16 22.59
N GLY A 166 0.32 -2.11 21.98
CA GLY A 166 1.77 -1.97 21.81
C GLY A 166 2.38 -2.84 20.71
N PHE A 167 1.57 -3.57 19.92
CA PHE A 167 2.08 -4.34 18.80
C PHE A 167 2.74 -3.46 17.73
N VAL A 168 3.89 -3.91 17.23
CA VAL A 168 4.66 -3.25 16.18
C VAL A 168 4.80 -4.17 14.97
N GLY A 169 4.01 -3.91 13.93
CA GLY A 169 4.06 -4.64 12.66
C GLY A 169 4.93 -3.95 11.61
N ALA A 170 5.36 -4.71 10.61
CA ALA A 170 6.07 -4.19 9.45
C ALA A 170 5.07 -3.67 8.41
N ALA A 171 5.14 -2.38 8.11
CA ALA A 171 4.34 -1.70 7.09
C ALA A 171 4.74 -2.12 5.67
N THR A 172 3.89 -1.78 4.70
CA THR A 172 4.15 -1.94 3.27
C THR A 172 3.91 -0.63 2.52
N ASN A 173 4.58 -0.48 1.38
CA ASN A 173 4.35 0.59 0.41
C ASN A 173 3.53 0.15 -0.80
N TYR A 174 3.04 -1.09 -0.85
CA TYR A 174 2.34 -1.63 -2.01
C TYR A 174 1.11 -2.38 -1.57
N ASP A 175 -0.03 -2.16 -2.25
CA ASP A 175 -1.26 -2.84 -1.90
C ASP A 175 -2.18 -3.05 -3.11
N PHE A 176 -3.15 -3.94 -2.94
CA PHE A 176 -4.17 -4.21 -3.94
C PHE A 176 -5.11 -3.04 -4.13
N ILE A 177 -5.55 -2.85 -5.37
CA ILE A 177 -6.59 -1.90 -5.73
C ILE A 177 -7.94 -2.49 -5.38
N VAL A 178 -8.59 -1.90 -4.37
CA VAL A 178 -9.89 -2.32 -3.83
C VAL A 178 -10.89 -1.17 -3.88
N THR A 179 -12.16 -1.48 -3.65
CA THR A 179 -13.21 -0.48 -3.58
C THR A 179 -13.30 0.10 -2.16
N ALA A 180 -12.97 1.37 -2.00
CA ALA A 180 -12.97 2.02 -0.68
C ALA A 180 -14.35 1.97 0.00
N GLY A 181 -14.34 1.65 1.30
CA GLY A 181 -15.49 1.76 2.19
C GLY A 181 -16.60 0.73 2.01
N THR A 182 -16.68 0.05 0.86
CA THR A 182 -17.75 -0.93 0.57
C THR A 182 -17.72 -2.09 1.55
N GLU A 183 -16.57 -2.72 1.75
CA GLU A 183 -16.43 -3.87 2.65
C GLU A 183 -16.59 -3.49 4.11
N PHE A 184 -16.17 -2.28 4.47
CA PHE A 184 -16.40 -1.76 5.81
C PHE A 184 -17.87 -1.44 6.05
N ALA A 185 -18.60 -0.95 5.06
CA ALA A 185 -20.03 -0.71 5.20
C ALA A 185 -20.80 -2.02 5.37
N ASN A 186 -20.50 -3.04 4.56
CA ASN A 186 -21.20 -4.33 4.58
C ASN A 186 -20.22 -5.47 4.24
N CYS A 187 -20.25 -6.54 5.04
CA CYS A 187 -19.48 -7.75 4.74
C CYS A 187 -19.92 -8.31 3.37
N ASN A 188 -18.98 -8.87 2.61
CA ASN A 188 -19.23 -9.53 1.33
C ASN A 188 -19.76 -8.62 0.20
N SER A 189 -19.74 -7.30 0.36
CA SER A 189 -20.25 -6.34 -0.64
C SER A 189 -19.50 -6.41 -1.98
N TYR A 190 -18.25 -6.89 -1.98
CA TYR A 190 -17.52 -7.11 -3.22
C TYR A 190 -18.22 -8.12 -4.16
N ALA A 191 -18.90 -9.14 -3.62
CA ALA A 191 -19.59 -10.15 -4.42
C ALA A 191 -20.67 -9.57 -5.32
N SER A 192 -21.39 -8.55 -4.83
CA SER A 192 -22.47 -7.87 -5.55
C SER A 192 -22.02 -6.57 -6.22
N SER A 193 -20.77 -6.17 -6.07
CA SER A 193 -20.22 -4.99 -6.76
C SER A 193 -20.19 -5.19 -8.28
N SER A 194 -20.39 -4.10 -9.03
CA SER A 194 -20.41 -4.09 -10.50
C SER A 194 -20.11 -2.69 -11.05
N GLY A 195 -19.71 -2.62 -12.32
CA GLY A 195 -19.52 -1.35 -13.02
C GLY A 195 -18.39 -0.50 -12.42
N PRO A 196 -18.55 0.84 -12.34
CA PRO A 196 -17.44 1.77 -12.07
C PRO A 196 -16.90 1.67 -10.63
N THR A 197 -17.61 1.00 -9.74
CA THR A 197 -17.15 0.76 -8.37
C THR A 197 -16.37 -0.54 -8.23
N LYS A 198 -16.47 -1.48 -9.18
CA LYS A 198 -15.84 -2.79 -9.03
C LYS A 198 -14.37 -2.74 -9.41
N ARG A 199 -13.52 -2.91 -8.40
CA ARG A 199 -12.06 -2.99 -8.54
C ARG A 199 -11.58 -4.41 -8.71
N MET A 200 -10.32 -4.58 -9.11
CA MET A 200 -9.78 -5.90 -9.43
C MET A 200 -9.71 -6.83 -8.20
N PHE A 201 -9.61 -6.28 -6.99
CA PHE A 201 -9.59 -7.06 -5.75
C PHE A 201 -10.68 -6.64 -4.77
N GLY A 202 -11.09 -7.60 -3.95
CA GLY A 202 -11.89 -7.41 -2.75
C GLY A 202 -11.58 -8.48 -1.71
N GLY A 203 -12.11 -8.31 -0.52
CA GLY A 203 -12.06 -9.27 0.58
C GLY A 203 -13.01 -10.44 0.35
N ASP A 204 -12.63 -11.60 0.88
CA ASP A 204 -13.34 -12.89 0.87
C ASP A 204 -13.69 -13.48 -0.52
N PHE A 205 -13.54 -12.71 -1.58
CA PHE A 205 -13.87 -13.05 -2.95
C PHE A 205 -12.65 -12.89 -3.84
N ASN A 206 -12.55 -13.76 -4.83
CA ASN A 206 -11.46 -13.79 -5.79
C ASN A 206 -11.97 -13.34 -7.16
N THR A 207 -11.07 -12.76 -7.94
CA THR A 207 -11.31 -12.32 -9.31
C THR A 207 -10.54 -13.21 -10.27
N ARG A 208 -11.14 -13.61 -11.40
CA ARG A 208 -10.39 -14.28 -12.48
C ARG A 208 -9.89 -13.23 -13.45
N MET A 209 -8.78 -13.49 -14.14
CA MET A 209 -8.30 -12.60 -15.21
C MET A 209 -9.37 -12.32 -16.27
N ALA A 210 -10.20 -13.33 -16.59
CA ALA A 210 -11.30 -13.21 -17.55
C ALA A 210 -12.45 -12.29 -17.06
N ASP A 211 -12.53 -11.99 -15.76
CA ASP A 211 -13.54 -11.08 -15.21
C ASP A 211 -13.14 -9.60 -15.39
N VAL A 212 -11.89 -9.32 -15.80
CA VAL A 212 -11.35 -7.98 -16.10
C VAL A 212 -11.65 -7.61 -17.55
N ILE A 213 -12.92 -7.29 -17.82
CA ILE A 213 -13.44 -7.08 -19.17
C ILE A 213 -12.99 -5.77 -19.81
N ASP A 214 -12.53 -4.78 -19.03
CA ASP A 214 -11.96 -3.52 -19.55
C ASP A 214 -10.51 -3.69 -20.04
N GLY A 215 -9.94 -4.88 -19.87
CA GLY A 215 -8.62 -5.28 -20.34
C GLY A 215 -7.55 -5.17 -19.25
N LEU A 216 -6.74 -6.23 -19.13
CA LEU A 216 -5.69 -6.33 -18.12
C LEU A 216 -4.65 -5.19 -18.21
N SER A 217 -4.32 -4.70 -19.40
CA SER A 217 -3.39 -3.58 -19.58
C SER A 217 -3.98 -2.21 -19.23
N ASN A 218 -5.30 -2.14 -19.00
CA ASN A 218 -6.06 -0.90 -18.79
C ASN A 218 -6.71 -0.84 -17.40
N THR A 219 -6.46 -1.82 -16.53
CA THR A 219 -7.01 -1.89 -15.18
C THR A 219 -5.88 -1.95 -14.17
N PHE A 220 -5.93 -1.11 -13.13
CA PHE A 220 -4.98 -1.15 -12.02
C PHE A 220 -5.22 -2.38 -11.14
N MET A 221 -4.13 -3.10 -10.90
CA MET A 221 -4.05 -4.28 -10.05
C MET A 221 -3.56 -3.93 -8.64
N MET A 222 -2.41 -3.26 -8.57
CA MET A 222 -1.78 -2.83 -7.33
C MET A 222 -1.29 -1.40 -7.50
N GLY A 223 -1.16 -0.67 -6.39
CA GLY A 223 -0.61 0.69 -6.40
C GLY A 223 0.30 0.92 -5.22
N GLU A 224 1.10 1.97 -5.31
CA GLU A 224 1.90 2.42 -4.18
C GLU A 224 1.03 3.09 -3.11
N THR A 225 1.47 2.93 -1.87
CA THR A 225 1.01 3.64 -0.70
C THR A 225 2.22 3.99 0.16
N THR A 226 1.99 4.74 1.22
CA THR A 226 3.03 5.15 2.16
C THR A 226 2.91 4.41 3.48
N LYS A 227 4.00 4.36 4.25
CA LYS A 227 4.02 3.73 5.58
C LYS A 227 3.19 4.49 6.62
N PHE A 228 2.76 5.72 6.30
CA PHE A 228 1.95 6.57 7.17
C PHE A 228 0.62 6.97 6.53
N HIS A 229 -0.43 6.92 7.33
CA HIS A 229 -1.79 7.29 6.99
C HIS A 229 -2.34 8.28 8.03
N VAL A 230 -3.51 8.86 7.74
CA VAL A 230 -4.11 9.92 8.57
C VAL A 230 -4.29 9.53 10.05
N ASN A 231 -4.43 8.23 10.33
CA ASN A 231 -4.66 7.65 11.66
C ASN A 231 -3.39 7.05 12.31
N GLY A 232 -2.20 7.19 11.69
CA GLY A 232 -0.95 6.66 12.22
C GLY A 232 -0.10 5.95 11.17
N ALA A 233 0.52 4.84 11.55
CA ALA A 233 1.26 3.99 10.60
C ALA A 233 0.34 2.96 9.93
N ALA A 234 0.72 2.53 8.74
CA ALA A 234 0.04 1.50 7.97
C ALA A 234 -0.16 0.20 8.79
N PHE A 235 -1.13 -0.59 8.38
CA PHE A 235 -1.28 -1.95 8.89
C PHE A 235 -0.06 -2.78 8.52
N ALA A 236 0.19 -3.83 9.31
CA ALA A 236 1.22 -4.78 8.94
C ALA A 236 0.85 -5.44 7.61
N TRP A 237 1.85 -5.74 6.78
CA TRP A 237 1.62 -6.37 5.48
C TRP A 237 0.85 -7.70 5.58
N SER A 238 0.86 -8.38 6.73
CA SER A 238 0.23 -9.69 6.90
C SER A 238 -1.25 -9.65 7.30
N TYR A 239 -1.80 -8.50 7.72
CA TYR A 239 -3.18 -8.42 8.18
C TYR A 239 -3.89 -7.12 7.83
N ARG A 240 -5.22 -7.15 7.90
CA ARG A 240 -6.12 -5.99 7.77
C ARG A 240 -6.67 -5.63 9.14
N GLY A 241 -6.53 -4.38 9.59
CA GLY A 241 -7.27 -3.94 10.78
C GLY A 241 -8.47 -3.09 10.38
N TRP A 242 -9.04 -2.36 11.33
CA TRP A 242 -10.42 -1.80 11.28
C TRP A 242 -10.97 -1.28 9.95
N VAL A 243 -10.17 -0.61 9.12
CA VAL A 243 -10.64 0.22 7.98
C VAL A 243 -9.83 0.08 6.69
N MET A 244 -8.88 -0.85 6.56
CA MET A 244 -8.16 -1.00 5.29
C MET A 244 -8.12 -2.45 4.87
N THR A 245 -8.70 -2.72 3.70
CA THR A 245 -8.54 -3.99 2.97
C THR A 245 -7.74 -3.82 1.67
N GLY A 246 -7.22 -2.61 1.42
CA GLY A 246 -6.40 -2.23 0.27
C GLY A 246 -6.37 -0.72 0.08
N ILE A 247 -6.02 -0.27 -1.12
CA ILE A 247 -6.05 1.15 -1.52
C ILE A 247 -7.04 1.40 -2.65
N ASP A 248 -7.58 2.62 -2.71
CA ASP A 248 -8.50 3.05 -3.77
C ASP A 248 -8.03 4.39 -4.32
N PRO A 249 -7.38 4.42 -5.50
CA PRO A 249 -6.87 5.67 -6.06
C PRO A 249 -7.98 6.61 -6.53
N HIS A 250 -9.18 6.12 -6.86
CA HIS A 250 -10.26 6.98 -7.36
C HIS A 250 -11.30 7.32 -6.29
N HIS A 251 -11.66 6.40 -5.39
CA HIS A 251 -12.73 6.44 -4.37
C HIS A 251 -14.01 7.23 -4.77
N SER A 252 -13.92 8.55 -4.88
CA SER A 252 -14.87 9.43 -5.56
C SER A 252 -14.15 10.64 -6.18
N ALA A 253 -14.84 11.42 -7.02
CA ALA A 253 -14.29 12.64 -7.63
C ALA A 253 -13.67 13.64 -6.63
N VAL A 254 -14.06 13.60 -5.35
CA VAL A 254 -13.58 14.53 -4.30
C VAL A 254 -12.63 13.88 -3.28
N ASN A 255 -12.60 12.55 -3.22
CA ASN A 255 -11.83 11.79 -2.23
C ASN A 255 -10.77 10.86 -2.84
N GLY A 256 -10.71 10.75 -4.16
CA GLY A 256 -9.61 10.11 -4.88
C GLY A 256 -8.47 11.05 -5.24
N GLY A 257 -7.48 10.48 -5.89
CA GLY A 257 -6.28 11.13 -6.39
C GLY A 257 -5.01 10.35 -6.04
N ILE A 258 -3.87 10.92 -6.41
CA ILE A 258 -2.55 10.42 -6.08
C ILE A 258 -1.84 11.45 -5.22
N ASN A 259 -1.08 11.02 -4.21
CA ASN A 259 -0.30 11.90 -3.32
C ASN A 259 -1.17 12.96 -2.61
N ILE A 260 -2.39 12.60 -2.21
CA ILE A 260 -3.21 13.51 -1.43
C ILE A 260 -2.87 13.34 0.04
N TRP A 261 -2.40 14.42 0.69
CA TRP A 261 -1.80 14.36 2.04
C TRP A 261 -2.68 14.90 3.19
N HIS A 262 -3.90 15.38 2.91
CA HIS A 262 -4.77 16.02 3.92
C HIS A 262 -6.26 15.71 3.74
N GLN A 263 -6.97 15.23 4.78
CA GLN A 263 -8.40 14.85 4.73
C GLN A 263 -9.34 16.00 5.11
N PRO A 264 -10.18 16.53 4.21
CA PRO A 264 -10.99 17.72 4.47
C PRO A 264 -12.34 17.44 5.13
N TRP A 265 -12.75 16.17 5.25
CA TRP A 265 -14.08 15.77 5.76
C TRP A 265 -14.07 15.27 7.21
N ILE A 266 -12.90 15.14 7.84
CA ILE A 266 -12.84 14.75 9.26
C ILE A 266 -12.94 16.03 10.08
N ASP A 267 -13.84 16.00 11.05
CA ASP A 267 -14.00 17.06 12.03
C ASP A 267 -12.66 17.36 12.73
N PRO A 268 -12.23 18.63 12.77
CA PRO A 268 -10.95 19.04 13.35
C PRO A 268 -10.80 18.70 14.84
N THR A 269 -11.86 18.29 15.54
CA THR A 269 -11.80 17.84 16.95
C THR A 269 -11.39 16.37 17.11
N TRP A 270 -11.68 15.51 16.11
CA TRP A 270 -11.11 14.15 16.03
C TRP A 270 -9.67 14.17 15.51
N GLN A 271 -9.28 15.30 14.92
CA GLN A 271 -7.93 15.66 14.49
C GLN A 271 -7.43 16.88 15.28
N SER A 272 -7.64 16.88 16.61
CA SER A 272 -7.27 18.01 17.47
C SER A 272 -5.82 18.44 17.22
N PRO A 273 -5.55 19.75 17.00
CA PRO A 273 -4.30 20.23 16.42
C PRO A 273 -3.12 20.28 17.42
N PRO A 274 -1.87 20.23 16.92
CA PRO A 274 -1.48 20.15 15.52
C PRO A 274 -1.08 18.73 15.13
N PHE A 275 -1.51 18.31 13.95
CA PHE A 275 -0.79 17.27 13.23
C PHE A 275 0.68 17.70 13.12
N ILE A 276 1.59 16.98 13.76
CA ILE A 276 2.99 17.03 13.37
C ILE A 276 3.02 16.59 11.91
N PRO A 277 3.49 17.42 10.97
CA PRO A 277 3.63 17.01 9.59
C PRO A 277 4.53 15.78 9.52
N VAL A 278 3.99 14.67 9.03
CA VAL A 278 4.77 13.44 8.80
C VAL A 278 4.92 13.27 7.30
N ARG A 279 6.16 13.11 6.85
CA ARG A 279 6.48 12.93 5.43
C ARG A 279 5.71 11.71 4.90
N GLY A 280 4.97 11.92 3.82
CA GLY A 280 4.23 10.83 3.16
C GLY A 280 2.98 10.38 3.89
N ARG A 281 2.42 11.15 4.82
CA ARG A 281 1.15 10.76 5.47
C ARG A 281 -0.05 10.97 4.53
N ALA A 282 -0.58 9.89 3.96
CA ALA A 282 -1.69 9.97 3.01
C ALA A 282 -3.06 10.26 3.65
N ARG A 283 -3.96 10.86 2.85
CA ARG A 283 -5.23 11.51 3.21
C ARG A 283 -6.37 10.61 3.72
N SER A 284 -6.22 9.32 3.98
CA SER A 284 -7.44 8.52 4.22
C SER A 284 -7.25 7.22 4.98
N TRP A 285 -8.39 6.74 5.45
CA TRP A 285 -8.67 5.42 6.02
C TRP A 285 -8.72 4.35 4.91
N TRP A 286 -8.99 4.75 3.67
CA TRP A 286 -8.89 3.95 2.45
C TRP A 286 -8.00 4.73 1.51
N VAL A 287 -6.72 4.36 1.51
CA VAL A 287 -5.66 5.28 1.14
C VAL A 287 -5.74 5.56 -0.36
N PRO A 288 -5.80 6.83 -0.80
CA PRO A 288 -5.50 7.15 -2.19
C PRO A 288 -4.05 6.71 -2.46
N ALA A 289 -3.78 6.23 -3.66
CA ALA A 289 -2.42 5.83 -4.02
C ALA A 289 -1.43 6.96 -3.74
N GLY A 290 -0.22 6.62 -3.33
CA GLY A 290 0.76 7.62 -2.97
C GLY A 290 2.16 7.07 -2.85
N SER A 291 3.11 7.91 -3.19
CA SER A 291 4.53 7.62 -3.04
C SER A 291 5.27 8.89 -2.63
N LEU A 292 6.54 8.72 -2.29
CA LEU A 292 7.44 9.83 -2.03
C LEU A 292 8.32 10.15 -3.24
N HIS A 293 7.98 9.60 -4.40
CA HIS A 293 8.54 9.99 -5.69
C HIS A 293 8.01 11.37 -6.11
N PRO A 294 8.87 12.24 -6.67
CA PRO A 294 8.39 13.48 -7.27
C PRO A 294 7.32 13.26 -8.37
N GLY A 295 6.14 13.85 -8.21
CA GLY A 295 5.15 14.03 -9.28
C GLY A 295 4.17 12.87 -9.52
N GLY A 296 4.20 11.78 -8.74
CA GLY A 296 3.29 10.66 -8.98
C GLY A 296 3.58 9.43 -8.14
N CYS A 297 3.08 8.28 -8.58
CA CYS A 297 3.38 6.97 -7.99
C CYS A 297 3.24 5.86 -9.03
N HIS A 298 3.77 4.68 -8.72
CA HIS A 298 3.68 3.50 -9.55
C HIS A 298 2.37 2.74 -9.33
N PHE A 299 1.85 2.19 -10.42
CA PHE A 299 0.79 1.21 -10.43
C PHE A 299 1.21 -0.01 -11.22
N VAL A 300 0.78 -1.18 -10.76
CA VAL A 300 0.82 -2.41 -11.54
C VAL A 300 -0.51 -2.52 -12.27
N MET A 301 -0.47 -2.74 -13.58
CA MET A 301 -1.65 -3.05 -14.39
C MET A 301 -2.01 -4.54 -14.24
N GLY A 302 -3.23 -4.94 -14.59
CA GLY A 302 -3.68 -6.33 -14.59
C GLY A 302 -2.79 -7.29 -15.40
N ASP A 303 -2.05 -6.80 -16.40
CA ASP A 303 -1.08 -7.57 -17.20
C ASP A 303 0.32 -7.63 -16.56
N ALA A 304 0.44 -7.18 -15.31
CA ALA A 304 1.68 -7.03 -14.56
C ALA A 304 2.69 -6.02 -15.15
N SER A 305 2.33 -5.20 -16.13
CA SER A 305 3.15 -4.02 -16.49
C SER A 305 3.10 -2.99 -15.37
N VAL A 306 4.18 -2.19 -15.23
CA VAL A 306 4.28 -1.16 -14.19
C VAL A 306 4.32 0.21 -14.86
N GLN A 307 3.45 1.10 -14.42
CA GLN A 307 3.29 2.43 -14.99
C GLN A 307 3.50 3.49 -13.90
N PHE A 308 4.26 4.54 -14.21
CA PHE A 308 4.34 5.71 -13.34
C PHE A 308 3.23 6.69 -13.72
N VAL A 309 2.30 6.94 -12.80
CA VAL A 309 1.14 7.78 -13.04
C VAL A 309 1.30 9.11 -12.34
N SER A 310 1.16 10.19 -13.10
CA SER A 310 1.25 11.56 -12.59
C SER A 310 0.16 11.83 -11.56
N GLN A 311 0.51 12.56 -10.50
CA GLN A 311 -0.46 13.07 -9.54
C GLN A 311 -1.45 14.09 -10.13
N SER A 312 -1.18 14.58 -11.33
CA SER A 312 -2.05 15.48 -12.09
C SER A 312 -2.98 14.76 -13.09
N ILE A 313 -3.09 13.43 -13.00
CA ILE A 313 -3.99 12.65 -13.85
C ILE A 313 -5.44 13.16 -13.72
N ASP A 314 -6.17 13.19 -14.84
CA ASP A 314 -7.59 13.49 -14.84
C ASP A 314 -8.39 12.46 -14.02
N MET A 315 -9.30 12.94 -13.18
CA MET A 315 -10.05 12.09 -12.24
C MET A 315 -10.96 11.08 -12.92
N LEU A 316 -11.52 11.40 -14.09
CA LEU A 316 -12.33 10.45 -14.86
C LEU A 316 -11.45 9.32 -15.41
N THR A 317 -10.28 9.65 -15.94
CA THR A 317 -9.29 8.67 -16.40
C THR A 317 -8.82 7.78 -15.26
N LEU A 318 -8.54 8.36 -14.08
CA LEU A 318 -8.17 7.62 -12.87
C LEU A 318 -9.27 6.64 -12.44
N GLY A 319 -10.53 7.06 -12.50
CA GLY A 319 -11.69 6.20 -12.19
C GLY A 319 -11.79 5.00 -13.13
N ARG A 320 -11.71 5.26 -14.44
CA ARG A 320 -11.78 4.22 -15.48
C ARG A 320 -10.64 3.20 -15.37
N LEU A 321 -9.40 3.67 -15.18
CA LEU A 321 -8.27 2.77 -14.98
C LEU A 321 -8.37 1.93 -13.71
N SER A 322 -9.20 2.35 -12.74
CA SER A 322 -9.33 1.57 -11.52
C SER A 322 -10.46 0.54 -11.58
N ALA A 323 -11.52 0.80 -12.35
CA ALA A 323 -12.60 -0.16 -12.57
C ALA A 323 -12.13 -1.32 -13.46
N MET A 324 -12.65 -2.53 -13.19
CA MET A 324 -12.28 -3.72 -13.97
C MET A 324 -13.35 -4.16 -14.99
N GLY A 325 -14.54 -3.55 -14.96
CA GLY A 325 -15.62 -3.96 -15.84
C GLY A 325 -16.80 -2.99 -15.89
N ASP A 326 -16.52 -1.72 -16.14
CA ASP A 326 -17.54 -0.70 -16.40
C ASP A 326 -17.79 -0.46 -17.91
N GLY A 327 -17.00 -1.09 -18.78
CA GLY A 327 -17.06 -0.95 -20.23
C GLY A 327 -16.48 0.36 -20.75
N GLN A 328 -15.88 1.18 -19.89
CA GLN A 328 -15.34 2.50 -20.19
C GLN A 328 -13.82 2.47 -20.19
N VAL A 329 -13.25 1.73 -21.14
CA VAL A 329 -11.80 1.55 -21.27
C VAL A 329 -11.07 2.90 -21.35
N ALA A 330 -10.07 3.07 -20.51
CA ALA A 330 -9.10 4.16 -20.57
C ALA A 330 -7.68 3.59 -20.72
N ALA A 331 -6.80 4.33 -21.36
CA ALA A 331 -5.38 4.00 -21.46
C ALA A 331 -4.56 5.18 -20.95
N LEU A 332 -3.42 4.89 -20.33
CA LEU A 332 -2.45 5.91 -20.02
C LEU A 332 -1.82 6.42 -21.34
N PRO A 333 -1.56 7.73 -21.48
CA PRO A 333 -0.84 8.23 -22.63
C PRO A 333 0.57 7.62 -22.67
N ASN A 334 0.97 7.13 -23.84
CA ASN A 334 2.30 6.56 -24.09
C ASN A 334 3.41 7.61 -23.94
#